data_AF-A0A254R804-F1
#
_entry.id   AF-A0A254R804-F1
#
_cell.length_a   1.000
_cell.length_b   1.000
_cell.length_c   1.000
_cell.angle_alpha   90.00
_cell.angle_beta   90.00
_cell.angle_gamma   90.00
#
_symmetry.space_group_name_H-M   'P 1'
#
loop_
_entity.id
_entity.type
_entity.pdbx_description
1 polymer ?
#
loop_
_entity_poly.entity_id
_entity_poly.type
_entity_poly.pdbx_seq_one_letter_code
_entity_poly.pdbx_strand_id
1 'polypeptide(L)'
;MAQQPGLHYAALTGDIPMLQGLLTAGADPDAQDAYGSTPLSVAVTFDKDAAVAALLAGGADPDAVEAQGSTPLHLAAFFGRRAAAEALIASGADIHLRNGEGSTAFDIAAQPAALDAVALATISGALAPLGFRAEAGDIDAARPGIAALLRADMAPPPDYTPAPGGMRRGTPDLPAGALDALFGDATHLPNLRALLVVQHGDLVAERYFNGAERDRPELIQSVSKSVISALVGLAIEDGCLSLDDTAASLLPEVSADPAKALITLRQFLQMRSGLPWEETDPALWQELLKGETLKMARDFPLVAQPGTAFHYSNLTANILALVTARQCGTDLMDMARDRIFDPVQGQLGEWWADPDGYRYPLLHMTARTAARFGLLYLNGGTWNGRHLIPAGWVAASLEPHTPEAKLRDNEEARIGRWFRDVGYGYQWWSARIGTREVDFAWGHGGQLIILDPQDDLILVTLADPFWNQHDAVSWRHERGVLNLAGKFIALLP
;
A
#
# COMPACT_ATOMS: atom_id res chain seq x y z
N MET A 1 -37.04 -24.01 28.04
CA MET A 1 -36.38 -22.95 28.84
C MET A 1 -36.27 -21.74 27.94
N ALA A 2 -36.83 -20.59 28.35
CA ALA A 2 -36.60 -19.34 27.63
C ALA A 2 -35.09 -19.10 27.60
N GLN A 3 -34.50 -18.85 26.43
CA GLN A 3 -33.10 -18.42 26.35
C GLN A 3 -33.00 -17.15 27.19
N GLN A 4 -32.16 -17.16 28.23
CA GLN A 4 -31.85 -15.91 28.92
C GLN A 4 -31.28 -14.94 27.87
N PRO A 5 -31.70 -13.67 27.85
CA PRO A 5 -31.08 -12.72 26.93
C PRO A 5 -29.58 -12.68 27.21
N GLY A 6 -28.76 -12.77 26.16
CA GLY A 6 -27.30 -12.88 26.30
C GLY A 6 -26.63 -11.55 26.66
N LEU A 7 -25.35 -11.60 27.00
CA LEU A 7 -24.53 -10.41 27.29
C LEU A 7 -24.62 -9.35 26.18
N HIS A 8 -24.71 -9.75 24.91
CA HIS A 8 -24.90 -8.82 23.78
C HIS A 8 -26.18 -7.99 23.87
N TYR A 9 -27.30 -8.58 24.32
CA TYR A 9 -28.55 -7.84 24.47
C TYR A 9 -28.45 -6.81 25.60
N ALA A 10 -27.85 -7.20 26.72
CA ALA A 10 -27.66 -6.30 27.86
C ALA A 10 -26.66 -5.18 27.54
N ALA A 11 -25.62 -5.48 26.76
CA ALA A 11 -24.68 -4.49 26.20
C ALA A 11 -25.38 -3.52 25.24
N LEU A 12 -26.20 -4.03 24.31
CA LEU A 12 -26.97 -3.24 23.34
C LEU A 12 -27.92 -2.25 24.02
N THR A 13 -28.66 -2.71 25.04
CA THR A 13 -29.65 -1.89 25.75
C THR A 13 -29.05 -1.02 26.85
N GLY A 14 -27.83 -1.32 27.29
CA GLY A 14 -27.20 -0.68 28.45
C GLY A 14 -27.78 -1.14 29.79
N ASP A 15 -28.33 -2.36 29.87
CA ASP A 15 -28.87 -2.95 31.11
C ASP A 15 -27.72 -3.43 32.01
N ILE A 16 -27.19 -2.50 32.82
CA ILE A 16 -26.05 -2.76 33.71
C ILE A 16 -26.35 -3.85 34.76
N PRO A 17 -27.50 -3.85 35.46
CA PRO A 17 -27.84 -4.92 36.39
C PRO A 17 -27.83 -6.31 35.72
N MET A 18 -28.36 -6.40 34.50
CA MET A 18 -28.36 -7.66 33.76
C MET A 18 -26.94 -8.08 33.35
N LEU A 19 -26.13 -7.16 32.82
CA LEU A 19 -24.72 -7.43 32.49
C LEU A 19 -23.97 -7.98 33.69
N GLN A 20 -24.03 -7.28 34.84
CA GLN A 20 -23.33 -7.69 36.06
C GLN A 20 -23.83 -9.04 36.59
N GLY A 21 -25.14 -9.28 36.53
CA GLY A 21 -25.74 -10.55 36.93
C GLY A 21 -25.25 -11.73 36.08
N LEU A 22 -25.18 -11.54 34.76
CA LEU A 22 -24.69 -12.56 33.82
C LEU A 22 -23.20 -12.85 33.99
N LEU A 23 -22.37 -11.81 34.12
CA LEU A 23 -20.93 -11.94 34.37
C LEU A 23 -20.66 -12.67 35.69
N THR A 24 -21.38 -12.31 36.75
CA THR A 24 -21.29 -12.98 38.06
C THR A 24 -21.73 -14.45 37.99
N ALA A 25 -22.67 -14.77 37.09
CA ALA A 25 -23.10 -16.14 36.83
C ALA A 25 -22.13 -16.95 35.96
N GLY A 26 -20.99 -16.37 35.57
CA GLY A 26 -19.94 -17.04 34.78
C GLY A 26 -20.17 -16.99 33.27
N ALA A 27 -20.98 -16.04 32.77
CA ALA A 27 -21.03 -15.78 31.34
C ALA A 27 -19.67 -15.29 30.84
N ASP A 28 -19.24 -15.82 29.70
CA ASP A 28 -17.98 -15.43 29.05
C ASP A 28 -18.08 -14.00 28.51
N PRO A 29 -17.31 -13.03 29.03
CA PRO A 29 -17.37 -11.63 28.60
C PRO A 29 -16.94 -11.42 27.14
N ASP A 30 -16.18 -12.37 26.57
CA ASP A 30 -15.64 -12.29 25.21
C ASP A 30 -16.40 -13.20 24.22
N ALA A 31 -17.54 -13.76 24.64
CA ALA A 31 -18.38 -14.59 23.78
C ALA A 31 -18.75 -13.85 22.49
N GLN A 32 -18.44 -14.46 21.34
CA GLN A 32 -18.78 -13.88 20.04
C GLN A 32 -20.19 -14.28 19.60
N ASP A 33 -20.94 -13.34 19.03
CA ASP A 33 -22.21 -13.64 18.35
C ASP A 33 -21.99 -14.23 16.94
N ALA A 34 -23.08 -14.48 16.21
CA ALA A 34 -23.02 -15.03 14.85
C ALA A 34 -22.31 -14.11 13.83
N TYR A 35 -22.06 -12.85 14.19
CA TYR A 35 -21.33 -11.87 13.38
C TYR A 35 -19.89 -11.68 13.85
N GLY A 36 -19.47 -12.38 14.91
CA GLY A 36 -18.15 -12.25 15.51
C GLY A 36 -18.02 -11.06 16.48
N SER A 37 -19.13 -10.41 16.85
CA SER A 37 -19.10 -9.26 17.78
C SER A 37 -19.02 -9.74 19.22
N THR A 38 -18.21 -9.07 20.05
CA THR A 38 -18.24 -9.26 21.51
C THR A 38 -19.27 -8.33 22.15
N PRO A 39 -19.74 -8.61 23.38
CA PRO A 39 -20.56 -7.67 24.14
C PRO A 39 -19.90 -6.28 24.27
N LEU A 40 -18.57 -6.24 24.45
CA LEU A 40 -17.81 -5.00 24.57
C LEU A 40 -17.90 -4.16 23.28
N SER A 41 -17.72 -4.79 22.13
CA SER A 41 -17.86 -4.10 20.85
C SER A 41 -19.28 -3.61 20.57
N VAL A 42 -20.30 -4.36 20.98
CA VAL A 42 -21.70 -3.91 20.90
C VAL A 42 -21.91 -2.68 21.77
N ALA A 43 -21.41 -2.68 23.00
CA ALA A 43 -21.49 -1.53 23.90
C ALA A 43 -20.77 -0.29 23.32
N VAL A 44 -19.59 -0.46 22.72
CA VAL A 44 -18.86 0.63 22.06
C VAL A 44 -19.66 1.17 20.86
N THR A 45 -20.13 0.29 19.98
CA THR A 45 -20.87 0.68 18.77
C THR A 45 -22.11 1.51 19.13
N PHE A 46 -22.87 1.07 20.13
CA PHE A 46 -24.13 1.71 20.54
C PHE A 46 -23.98 2.80 21.61
N ASP A 47 -22.76 3.30 21.84
CA ASP A 47 -22.48 4.43 22.74
C ASP A 47 -22.94 4.17 24.18
N LYS A 48 -22.65 2.97 24.70
CA LYS A 48 -23.06 2.51 26.03
C LYS A 48 -21.88 2.53 27.01
N ASP A 49 -21.38 3.72 27.33
CA ASP A 49 -20.18 3.90 28.16
C ASP A 49 -20.23 3.14 29.51
N ALA A 50 -21.38 3.13 30.18
CA ALA A 50 -21.54 2.39 31.43
C ALA A 50 -21.45 0.86 31.23
N ALA A 51 -21.91 0.35 30.08
CA ALA A 51 -21.78 -1.06 29.73
C ALA A 51 -20.34 -1.40 29.35
N VAL A 52 -19.65 -0.52 28.62
CA VAL A 52 -18.20 -0.63 28.33
C VAL A 52 -17.42 -0.77 29.63
N ALA A 53 -17.62 0.14 30.59
CA ALA A 53 -16.96 0.09 31.89
C ALA A 53 -17.29 -1.20 32.68
N ALA A 54 -18.56 -1.63 32.67
CA ALA A 54 -18.97 -2.85 33.37
C ALA A 54 -18.38 -4.12 32.77
N LEU A 55 -18.28 -4.20 31.43
CA LEU A 55 -17.70 -5.33 30.72
C LEU A 55 -16.19 -5.42 30.93
N LEU A 56 -15.47 -4.30 30.85
CA LEU A 56 -14.03 -4.24 31.14
C LEU A 56 -13.74 -4.62 32.60
N ALA A 57 -14.53 -4.12 33.56
CA ALA A 57 -14.44 -4.53 34.96
C ALA A 57 -14.79 -6.01 35.17
N GLY A 58 -15.60 -6.58 34.28
CA GLY A 58 -15.98 -7.99 34.23
C GLY A 58 -14.95 -8.91 33.58
N GLY A 59 -13.80 -8.37 33.14
CA GLY A 59 -12.72 -9.14 32.53
C GLY A 59 -12.84 -9.33 31.03
N ALA A 60 -13.67 -8.54 30.33
CA ALA A 60 -13.65 -8.50 28.87
C ALA A 60 -12.26 -8.07 28.37
N ASP A 61 -11.75 -8.77 27.37
CA ASP A 61 -10.49 -8.44 26.71
C ASP A 61 -10.66 -7.14 25.89
N PRO A 62 -9.95 -6.04 26.24
CA PRO A 62 -10.06 -4.78 25.51
C PRO A 62 -9.56 -4.88 24.05
N ASP A 63 -8.77 -5.92 23.73
CA ASP A 63 -8.19 -6.18 22.42
C ASP A 63 -8.88 -7.32 21.67
N ALA A 64 -10.02 -7.81 22.16
CA ALA A 64 -10.78 -8.86 21.51
C ALA A 64 -11.07 -8.52 20.04
N VAL A 65 -10.70 -9.44 19.15
CA VAL A 65 -10.74 -9.21 17.70
C VAL A 65 -12.03 -9.76 17.10
N GLU A 66 -12.76 -8.91 16.37
CA GLU A 66 -13.97 -9.29 15.64
C GLU A 66 -13.66 -9.93 14.28
N ALA A 67 -14.70 -10.42 13.59
CA ALA A 67 -14.57 -11.10 12.29
C ALA A 67 -13.79 -10.33 11.21
N GLN A 68 -13.80 -8.98 11.25
CA GLN A 68 -13.06 -8.13 10.30
C GLN A 68 -11.65 -7.72 10.79
N GLY A 69 -11.18 -8.29 11.90
CA GLY A 69 -9.91 -7.93 12.50
C GLY A 69 -9.96 -6.67 13.37
N SER A 70 -11.10 -6.01 13.50
CA SER A 70 -11.25 -4.80 14.34
C SER A 70 -11.28 -5.17 15.83
N THR A 71 -10.70 -4.29 16.65
CA THR A 71 -10.81 -4.32 18.11
C THR A 71 -11.83 -3.27 18.56
N PRO A 72 -12.33 -3.32 19.82
CA PRO A 72 -13.17 -2.26 20.37
C PRO A 72 -12.60 -0.86 20.19
N LEU A 73 -11.27 -0.68 20.25
CA LEU A 73 -10.63 0.62 20.09
C LEU A 73 -10.71 1.14 18.64
N HIS A 74 -10.64 0.24 17.65
CA HIS A 74 -10.88 0.59 16.24
C HIS A 74 -12.32 1.07 16.04
N LEU A 75 -13.30 0.40 16.67
CA LEU A 75 -14.71 0.81 16.61
C LEU A 75 -14.94 2.16 17.28
N ALA A 76 -14.30 2.39 18.44
CA ALA A 76 -14.38 3.66 19.14
C ALA A 76 -13.84 4.82 18.28
N ALA A 77 -12.71 4.62 17.60
CA ALA A 77 -12.18 5.57 16.63
C ALA A 77 -13.12 5.79 15.43
N PHE A 78 -13.66 4.71 14.86
CA PHE A 78 -14.51 4.77 13.68
C PHE A 78 -15.83 5.52 13.94
N PHE A 79 -16.48 5.27 15.07
CA PHE A 79 -17.74 5.88 15.46
C PHE A 79 -17.60 7.15 16.33
N GLY A 80 -16.38 7.63 16.58
CA GLY A 80 -16.17 8.86 17.38
C GLY A 80 -16.52 8.69 18.88
N ARG A 81 -16.40 7.49 19.43
CA ARG A 81 -16.81 7.16 20.82
C ARG A 81 -15.67 7.45 21.79
N ARG A 82 -15.48 8.73 22.11
CA ARG A 82 -14.34 9.18 22.91
C ARG A 82 -14.28 8.56 24.31
N ALA A 83 -15.40 8.52 25.04
CA ALA A 83 -15.44 7.97 26.40
C ALA A 83 -15.11 6.46 26.41
N ALA A 84 -15.65 5.70 25.47
CA ALA A 84 -15.24 4.32 25.23
C ALA A 84 -13.74 4.18 24.92
N ALA A 85 -13.18 5.03 24.05
CA ALA A 85 -11.74 5.00 23.77
C ALA A 85 -10.89 5.26 25.03
N GLU A 86 -11.27 6.25 25.85
CA GLU A 86 -10.60 6.53 27.12
C GLU A 86 -10.66 5.32 28.08
N ALA A 87 -11.82 4.66 28.20
CA ALA A 87 -11.99 3.47 29.04
C ALA A 87 -11.17 2.26 28.56
N LEU A 88 -11.10 2.06 27.24
CA LEU A 88 -10.33 0.98 26.62
C LEU A 88 -8.83 1.18 26.84
N ILE A 89 -8.31 2.39 26.59
CA ILE A 89 -6.90 2.74 26.83
C ILE A 89 -6.57 2.56 28.32
N ALA A 90 -7.44 3.04 29.22
CA ALA A 90 -7.25 2.88 30.66
C ALA A 90 -7.25 1.41 31.12
N SER A 91 -7.87 0.52 30.33
CA SER A 91 -7.93 -0.92 30.59
C SER A 91 -6.82 -1.70 29.88
N GLY A 92 -5.87 -1.02 29.22
CA GLY A 92 -4.68 -1.62 28.63
C GLY A 92 -4.81 -2.05 27.18
N ALA A 93 -5.80 -1.54 26.43
CA ALA A 93 -5.90 -1.79 24.99
C ALA A 93 -4.60 -1.42 24.25
N ASP A 94 -4.10 -2.32 23.41
CA ASP A 94 -2.95 -2.05 22.55
C ASP A 94 -3.35 -1.13 21.38
N ILE A 95 -2.92 0.13 21.48
CA ILE A 95 -3.21 1.18 20.50
C ILE A 95 -2.55 0.94 19.13
N HIS A 96 -1.59 0.00 19.04
CA HIS A 96 -0.82 -0.30 17.83
C HIS A 96 -1.35 -1.51 17.06
N LEU A 97 -2.39 -2.20 17.57
CA LEU A 97 -3.05 -3.27 16.84
C LEU A 97 -3.59 -2.77 15.51
N ARG A 98 -3.57 -3.65 14.50
CA ARG A 98 -4.03 -3.35 13.13
C ARG A 98 -5.20 -4.23 12.76
N ASN A 99 -6.26 -3.61 12.27
CA ASN A 99 -7.42 -4.32 11.74
C ASN A 99 -7.15 -4.98 10.38
N GLY A 100 -8.17 -5.62 9.78
CA GLY A 100 -8.07 -6.26 8.46
C GLY A 100 -7.70 -5.30 7.31
N GLU A 101 -7.89 -4.00 7.50
CA GLU A 101 -7.46 -2.94 6.57
C GLU A 101 -6.03 -2.43 6.87
N GLY A 102 -5.29 -3.11 7.75
CA GLY A 102 -3.94 -2.72 8.15
C GLY A 102 -3.88 -1.40 8.92
N SER A 103 -5.01 -0.92 9.46
CA SER A 103 -5.11 0.39 10.12
C SER A 103 -5.08 0.23 11.63
N THR A 104 -4.37 1.12 12.32
CA THR A 104 -4.51 1.30 13.77
C THR A 104 -5.75 2.12 14.10
N ALA A 105 -6.15 2.16 15.37
CA ALA A 105 -7.20 3.07 15.83
C ALA A 105 -6.82 4.55 15.58
N PHE A 106 -5.53 4.90 15.68
CA PHE A 106 -5.07 6.26 15.35
C PHE A 106 -5.27 6.57 13.85
N ASP A 107 -4.92 5.63 12.96
CA ASP A 107 -5.11 5.82 11.51
C ASP A 107 -6.58 6.07 11.14
N ILE A 108 -7.52 5.45 11.88
CA ILE A 108 -8.96 5.71 11.74
C ILE A 108 -9.37 7.08 12.30
N ALA A 109 -8.87 7.45 13.48
CA ALA A 109 -9.26 8.71 14.13
C ALA A 109 -8.62 9.94 13.47
N ALA A 110 -7.45 9.80 12.84
CA ALA A 110 -6.72 10.91 12.23
C ALA A 110 -7.28 11.34 10.87
N GLN A 111 -8.14 10.54 10.24
CA GLN A 111 -8.71 10.85 8.93
C GLN A 111 -10.08 11.55 9.02
N PRO A 112 -10.44 12.39 8.03
CA PRO A 112 -11.78 12.96 7.93
C PRO A 112 -12.86 11.86 7.87
N ALA A 113 -13.97 12.01 8.61
CA ALA A 113 -15.06 11.01 8.56
C ALA A 113 -15.74 10.95 7.19
N ALA A 114 -15.58 11.99 6.37
CA ALA A 114 -16.00 12.00 4.96
C ALA A 114 -15.43 10.81 4.16
N LEU A 115 -14.24 10.30 4.49
CA LEU A 115 -13.65 9.12 3.85
C LEU A 115 -14.38 7.82 4.21
N ASP A 116 -15.11 7.79 5.33
CA ASP A 116 -15.90 6.65 5.79
C ASP A 116 -17.40 6.85 5.55
N ALA A 117 -17.83 7.94 4.89
CA ALA A 117 -19.23 8.33 4.79
C ALA A 117 -20.13 7.23 4.20
N VAL A 118 -19.65 6.52 3.18
CA VAL A 118 -20.37 5.40 2.56
C VAL A 118 -20.54 4.25 3.57
N ALA A 119 -19.45 3.84 4.22
CA ALA A 119 -19.48 2.76 5.21
C ALA A 119 -20.39 3.12 6.41
N LEU A 120 -20.29 4.35 6.91
CA LEU A 120 -21.12 4.87 8.00
C LEU A 120 -22.60 4.91 7.61
N ALA A 121 -22.93 5.32 6.38
CA ALA A 121 -24.30 5.32 5.88
C ALA A 121 -24.87 3.90 5.74
N THR A 122 -24.08 2.97 5.20
CA THR A 122 -24.46 1.54 5.09
C THR A 122 -24.74 0.93 6.45
N ILE A 123 -23.83 1.12 7.42
CA ILE A 123 -23.97 0.58 8.78
C ILE A 123 -25.17 1.25 9.50
N SER A 124 -25.32 2.57 9.35
CA SER A 124 -26.46 3.29 9.91
C SER A 124 -27.79 2.77 9.37
N GLY A 125 -27.88 2.51 8.07
CA GLY A 125 -29.07 1.92 7.46
C GLY A 125 -29.36 0.51 7.99
N ALA A 126 -28.33 -0.32 8.13
CA ALA A 126 -28.47 -1.70 8.62
C ALA A 126 -28.89 -1.77 10.10
N LEU A 127 -28.36 -0.88 10.94
CA LEU A 127 -28.58 -0.90 12.40
C LEU A 127 -29.69 0.07 12.87
N ALA A 128 -30.28 0.87 11.99
CA ALA A 128 -31.39 1.78 12.32
C ALA A 128 -32.57 1.10 13.05
N PRO A 129 -32.98 -0.15 12.73
CA PRO A 129 -34.04 -0.85 13.47
C PRO A 129 -33.71 -1.11 14.94
N LEU A 130 -32.42 -1.12 15.30
CA LEU A 130 -31.93 -1.27 16.67
C LEU A 130 -31.74 0.09 17.38
N GLY A 131 -32.13 1.20 16.74
CA GLY A 131 -31.98 2.55 17.28
C GLY A 131 -30.59 3.16 17.11
N PHE A 132 -29.69 2.52 16.35
CA PHE A 132 -28.37 3.07 16.05
C PHE A 132 -28.46 4.24 15.07
N ARG A 133 -27.66 5.28 15.31
CA ARG A 133 -27.42 6.40 14.39
C ARG A 133 -25.95 6.80 14.45
N ALA A 134 -25.30 6.90 13.29
CA ALA A 134 -23.98 7.50 13.15
C ALA A 134 -24.11 8.88 12.52
N GLU A 135 -24.01 9.94 13.32
CA GLU A 135 -24.04 11.32 12.83
C GLU A 135 -22.62 11.75 12.43
N ALA A 136 -22.40 11.97 11.14
CA ALA A 136 -21.06 12.31 10.61
C ALA A 136 -20.44 13.54 11.31
N GLY A 137 -21.27 14.55 11.65
CA GLY A 137 -20.82 15.74 12.36
C GLY A 137 -20.29 15.46 13.77
N ASP A 138 -20.94 14.57 14.53
CA ASP A 138 -20.48 14.16 15.86
C ASP A 138 -19.16 13.38 15.77
N ILE A 139 -19.07 12.50 14.77
CA ILE A 139 -17.86 11.70 14.50
C ILE A 139 -16.70 12.63 14.14
N ASP A 140 -16.91 13.57 13.22
CA ASP A 140 -15.89 14.55 12.82
C ASP A 140 -15.44 15.43 14.00
N ALA A 141 -16.36 15.79 14.90
CA ALA A 141 -16.03 16.57 16.09
C ALA A 141 -15.22 15.76 17.14
N ALA A 142 -15.51 14.47 17.28
CA ALA A 142 -14.90 13.62 18.30
C ALA A 142 -13.54 13.03 17.90
N ARG A 143 -13.38 12.66 16.61
CA ARG A 143 -12.19 11.97 16.08
C ARG A 143 -10.86 12.69 16.36
N PRO A 144 -10.73 14.02 16.21
CA PRO A 144 -9.50 14.73 16.57
C PRO A 144 -9.11 14.53 18.04
N GLY A 145 -10.10 14.47 18.92
CA GLY A 145 -9.90 14.19 20.35
C GLY A 145 -9.39 12.78 20.62
N ILE A 146 -9.92 11.79 19.89
CA ILE A 146 -9.47 10.40 19.96
C ILE A 146 -8.05 10.27 19.39
N ALA A 147 -7.77 10.89 18.25
CA ALA A 147 -6.44 10.90 17.67
C ALA A 147 -5.40 11.50 18.63
N ALA A 148 -5.76 12.53 19.39
CA ALA A 148 -4.90 13.10 20.42
C ALA A 148 -4.66 12.14 21.60
N LEU A 149 -5.63 11.31 21.99
CA LEU A 149 -5.46 10.27 23.02
C LEU A 149 -4.55 9.13 22.55
N LEU A 150 -4.66 8.78 21.26
CA LEU A 150 -3.92 7.69 20.64
C LEU A 150 -2.52 8.11 20.17
N ARG A 151 -2.18 9.39 20.24
CA ARG A 151 -0.79 9.84 20.20
C ARG A 151 -0.12 9.41 21.51
N ALA A 152 0.40 8.20 21.56
CA ALA A 152 1.28 7.80 22.64
C ALA A 152 2.61 8.55 22.57
N ASP A 153 3.29 8.61 23.72
CA ASP A 153 4.71 8.98 23.82
C ASP A 153 5.49 8.11 22.84
N MET A 154 5.73 8.68 21.68
CA MET A 154 6.62 8.18 20.65
C MET A 154 7.88 7.68 21.37
N ALA A 155 8.24 6.41 21.16
CA ALA A 155 9.54 5.92 21.61
C ALA A 155 10.59 7.00 21.27
N PRO A 156 11.52 7.31 22.20
CA PRO A 156 12.46 8.40 21.98
C PRO A 156 13.06 8.24 20.58
N PRO A 157 13.05 9.32 19.79
CA PRO A 157 13.39 9.21 18.39
C PRO A 157 14.72 8.44 18.29
N PRO A 158 14.76 7.34 17.52
CA PRO A 158 16.03 6.68 17.24
C PRO A 158 17.00 7.73 16.70
N ASP A 159 18.29 7.45 16.81
CA ASP A 159 19.29 8.31 16.19
C ASP A 159 19.10 8.33 14.67
N TYR A 160 18.37 9.34 14.17
CA TYR A 160 18.22 9.61 12.74
C TYR A 160 19.47 10.22 12.16
N THR A 161 20.53 10.45 12.95
CA THR A 161 21.80 10.94 12.44
C THR A 161 22.19 10.02 11.30
N PRO A 162 22.19 10.52 10.06
CA PRO A 162 22.35 9.62 8.93
C PRO A 162 23.71 8.91 9.05
N ALA A 163 23.88 7.73 8.47
CA ALA A 163 25.18 7.05 8.49
C ALA A 163 26.08 7.55 7.34
N PRO A 164 27.41 7.72 7.52
CA PRO A 164 28.28 8.27 6.48
C PRO A 164 28.26 7.45 5.17
N GLY A 165 28.38 8.14 4.03
CA GLY A 165 28.54 7.55 2.69
C GLY A 165 27.27 7.59 1.81
N GLY A 166 27.44 7.89 0.52
CA GLY A 166 26.45 7.63 -0.54
C GLY A 166 25.58 8.80 -1.01
N MET A 167 24.71 9.35 -0.16
CA MET A 167 23.82 10.47 -0.52
C MET A 167 24.19 11.74 0.26
N ARG A 168 23.98 12.91 -0.38
CA ARG A 168 24.14 14.21 0.27
C ARG A 168 23.10 14.33 1.39
N ARG A 169 23.49 15.04 2.47
CA ARG A 169 22.67 15.20 3.67
C ARG A 169 22.08 16.57 3.72
N GLY A 170 20.82 16.62 4.14
CA GLY A 170 20.04 17.84 4.26
C GLY A 170 19.44 17.97 5.64
N THR A 171 18.89 19.15 5.91
CA THR A 171 18.01 19.39 7.05
C THR A 171 16.58 19.29 6.54
N PRO A 172 15.68 18.55 7.21
CA PRO A 172 14.29 18.48 6.79
C PRO A 172 13.62 19.85 6.90
N ASP A 173 12.93 20.23 5.83
CA ASP A 173 11.98 21.34 5.77
C ASP A 173 10.56 20.76 5.88
N LEU A 174 10.27 20.20 7.06
CA LEU A 174 9.01 19.52 7.38
C LEU A 174 8.51 19.98 8.76
N PRO A 175 7.20 19.85 9.05
CA PRO A 175 6.67 20.18 10.37
C PRO A 175 7.43 19.46 11.50
N ALA A 176 7.65 20.16 12.61
CA ALA A 176 8.33 19.59 13.77
C ALA A 176 7.63 18.31 14.26
N GLY A 177 8.40 17.25 14.46
CA GLY A 177 7.89 15.94 14.89
C GLY A 177 7.26 15.08 13.78
N ALA A 178 7.16 15.56 12.53
CA ALA A 178 6.59 14.77 11.43
C ALA A 178 7.40 13.49 11.15
N LEU A 179 8.73 13.61 11.12
CA LEU A 179 9.63 12.47 10.96
C LEU A 179 9.62 11.57 12.20
N ASP A 180 9.56 12.15 13.40
CA ASP A 180 9.47 11.37 14.64
C ASP A 180 8.23 10.48 14.60
N ALA A 181 7.06 11.06 14.28
CA ALA A 181 5.79 10.36 14.11
C ALA A 181 5.90 9.21 13.09
N LEU A 182 6.37 9.52 11.88
CA LEU A 182 6.52 8.55 10.79
C LEU A 182 7.40 7.36 11.20
N PHE A 183 8.58 7.62 11.76
CA PHE A 183 9.54 6.55 12.07
C PHE A 183 9.23 5.79 13.36
N GLY A 184 8.50 6.39 14.30
CA GLY A 184 7.99 5.66 15.46
C GLY A 184 6.85 4.73 15.06
N ASP A 185 5.88 5.19 14.27
CA ASP A 185 4.81 4.34 13.73
C ASP A 185 5.36 3.14 12.94
N ALA A 186 6.45 3.38 12.19
CA ALA A 186 7.16 2.36 11.44
C ALA A 186 7.72 1.22 12.32
N THR A 187 8.00 1.46 13.61
CA THR A 187 8.51 0.40 14.51
C THR A 187 7.48 -0.69 14.80
N HIS A 188 6.20 -0.41 14.59
CA HIS A 188 5.10 -1.35 14.80
C HIS A 188 4.73 -2.13 13.52
N LEU A 189 5.52 -2.01 12.45
CA LEU A 189 5.35 -2.77 11.22
C LEU A 189 6.34 -3.94 11.19
N PRO A 190 5.89 -5.19 11.42
CA PRO A 190 6.79 -6.35 11.52
C PRO A 190 7.41 -6.75 10.17
N ASN A 191 6.81 -6.34 9.06
CA ASN A 191 7.31 -6.60 7.71
C ASN A 191 8.17 -5.48 7.14
N LEU A 192 8.23 -4.29 7.77
CA LEU A 192 9.02 -3.19 7.23
C LEU A 192 10.52 -3.52 7.35
N ARG A 193 11.29 -3.19 6.33
CA ARG A 193 12.73 -3.49 6.25
C ARG A 193 13.55 -2.20 6.17
N ALA A 194 13.10 -1.23 5.38
CA ALA A 194 13.73 0.09 5.31
C ALA A 194 12.69 1.19 5.13
N LEU A 195 12.97 2.37 5.67
CA LEU A 195 12.21 3.60 5.45
C LEU A 195 13.19 4.76 5.26
N LEU A 196 13.09 5.45 4.14
CA LEU A 196 13.92 6.61 3.80
C LEU A 196 13.03 7.79 3.41
N VAL A 197 13.45 8.98 3.83
CA VAL A 197 12.89 10.25 3.39
C VAL A 197 14.02 11.07 2.77
N VAL A 198 13.81 11.51 1.53
CA VAL A 198 14.68 12.44 0.81
C VAL A 198 13.87 13.70 0.54
N GLN A 199 14.48 14.87 0.73
CA GLN A 199 13.85 16.16 0.43
C GLN A 199 14.89 17.09 -0.19
N HIS A 200 14.53 17.84 -1.23
CA HIS A 200 15.46 18.74 -1.92
C HIS A 200 16.74 18.05 -2.43
N GLY A 201 16.61 16.79 -2.86
CA GLY A 201 17.72 15.95 -3.29
C GLY A 201 18.59 15.38 -2.16
N ASP A 202 18.26 15.66 -0.90
CA ASP A 202 19.04 15.28 0.26
C ASP A 202 18.38 14.21 1.12
N LEU A 203 19.17 13.25 1.58
CA LEU A 203 18.70 12.30 2.58
C LEU A 203 18.50 13.01 3.92
N VAL A 204 17.25 13.12 4.35
CA VAL A 204 16.86 13.79 5.60
C VAL A 204 16.61 12.81 6.75
N ALA A 205 16.16 11.57 6.43
CA ALA A 205 16.04 10.50 7.41
C ALA A 205 16.13 9.11 6.76
N GLU A 206 16.72 8.15 7.47
CA GLU A 206 16.67 6.73 7.09
C GLU A 206 16.67 5.84 8.33
N ARG A 207 16.03 4.66 8.23
CA ARG A 207 16.12 3.61 9.24
C ARG A 207 15.90 2.25 8.60
N TYR A 208 16.56 1.25 9.17
CA TYR A 208 16.42 -0.16 8.81
C TYR A 208 15.82 -0.91 9.99
N PHE A 209 14.88 -1.80 9.70
CA PHE A 209 14.00 -2.45 10.68
C PHE A 209 14.09 -3.97 10.56
N ASN A 210 13.65 -4.68 11.61
CA ASN A 210 13.43 -6.13 11.56
C ASN A 210 14.63 -6.94 11.02
N GLY A 211 15.85 -6.55 11.40
CA GLY A 211 17.10 -7.21 10.98
C GLY A 211 17.56 -6.89 9.56
N ALA A 212 17.04 -5.82 8.94
CA ALA A 212 17.53 -5.34 7.65
C ALA A 212 18.88 -4.62 7.76
N GLU A 213 19.68 -4.76 6.71
CA GLU A 213 21.00 -4.15 6.61
C GLU A 213 21.00 -3.07 5.53
N ARG A 214 21.67 -1.95 5.81
CA ARG A 214 21.67 -0.76 4.96
C ARG A 214 22.07 -1.01 3.51
N ASP A 215 23.16 -1.75 3.34
CA ASP A 215 23.84 -1.92 2.05
C ASP A 215 23.51 -3.28 1.41
N ARG A 216 22.46 -3.97 1.90
CA ARG A 216 21.98 -5.24 1.37
C ARG A 216 20.81 -5.00 0.41
N PRO A 217 20.94 -5.36 -0.88
CA PRO A 217 19.81 -5.31 -1.81
C PRO A 217 18.66 -6.22 -1.36
N GLU A 218 17.43 -5.74 -1.45
CA GLU A 218 16.21 -6.50 -1.18
C GLU A 218 15.31 -6.55 -2.41
N LEU A 219 14.44 -7.56 -2.48
CA LEU A 219 13.53 -7.78 -3.60
C LEU A 219 12.46 -6.69 -3.65
N ILE A 220 12.46 -5.86 -4.69
CA ILE A 220 11.56 -4.71 -4.80
C ILE A 220 10.23 -5.02 -5.50
N GLN A 221 9.97 -6.28 -5.83
CA GLN A 221 8.72 -6.74 -6.44
C GLN A 221 8.35 -5.87 -7.67
N SER A 222 7.08 -5.50 -7.81
CA SER A 222 6.55 -4.73 -8.94
C SER A 222 7.07 -3.29 -9.06
N VAL A 223 7.84 -2.76 -8.10
CA VAL A 223 8.60 -1.50 -8.31
C VAL A 223 9.58 -1.66 -9.48
N SER A 224 10.06 -2.88 -9.75
CA SER A 224 10.91 -3.19 -10.90
C SER A 224 10.23 -2.92 -12.25
N LYS A 225 8.89 -2.89 -12.31
CA LYS A 225 8.15 -2.52 -13.53
C LYS A 225 8.45 -1.08 -13.94
N SER A 226 8.57 -0.17 -12.97
CA SER A 226 8.97 1.23 -13.20
C SER A 226 10.42 1.33 -13.70
N VAL A 227 11.32 0.47 -13.21
CA VAL A 227 12.70 0.36 -13.73
C VAL A 227 12.70 -0.11 -15.19
N ILE A 228 11.91 -1.15 -15.50
CA ILE A 228 11.77 -1.65 -16.87
C ILE A 228 11.20 -0.56 -17.79
N SER A 229 10.23 0.22 -17.34
CA SER A 229 9.72 1.37 -18.10
C SER A 229 10.82 2.38 -18.42
N ALA A 230 11.70 2.70 -17.49
CA ALA A 230 12.85 3.57 -17.77
C ALA A 230 13.76 2.99 -18.86
N LEU A 231 14.01 1.67 -18.85
CA LEU A 231 14.81 0.99 -19.88
C LEU A 231 14.10 0.98 -21.24
N VAL A 232 12.78 0.83 -21.29
CA VAL A 232 11.99 0.97 -22.52
C VAL A 232 12.15 2.38 -23.09
N GLY A 233 12.10 3.41 -22.24
CA GLY A 233 12.31 4.80 -22.66
C GLY A 233 13.68 5.04 -23.27
N LEU A 234 14.72 4.44 -22.69
CA LEU A 234 16.07 4.47 -23.24
C LEU A 234 16.19 3.70 -24.56
N ALA A 235 15.54 2.55 -24.66
CA ALA A 235 15.49 1.78 -25.91
C ALA A 235 14.78 2.54 -27.04
N ILE A 236 13.78 3.35 -26.71
CA ILE A 236 13.13 4.26 -27.68
C ILE A 236 14.07 5.41 -28.07
N GLU A 237 14.77 6.01 -27.11
CA GLU A 237 15.79 7.03 -27.39
C GLU A 237 16.90 6.50 -28.31
N ASP A 238 17.35 5.27 -28.08
CA ASP A 238 18.38 4.60 -28.87
C ASP A 238 17.85 4.08 -30.23
N GLY A 239 16.53 4.17 -30.47
CA GLY A 239 15.89 3.73 -31.72
C GLY A 239 15.69 2.22 -31.85
N CYS A 240 15.83 1.44 -30.77
CA CYS A 240 15.52 0.02 -30.76
C CYS A 240 14.01 -0.26 -30.78
N LEU A 241 13.21 0.65 -30.23
CA LEU A 241 11.78 0.49 -30.01
C LEU A 241 11.01 1.75 -30.41
N SER A 242 9.72 1.57 -30.70
CA SER A 242 8.73 2.61 -30.89
C SER A 242 7.46 2.30 -30.09
N LEU A 243 6.78 3.34 -29.60
CA LEU A 243 5.51 3.18 -28.90
C LEU A 243 4.42 2.51 -29.76
N ASP A 244 4.55 2.63 -31.08
CA ASP A 244 3.59 2.08 -32.04
C ASP A 244 4.01 0.70 -32.58
N ASP A 245 5.15 0.17 -32.12
CA ASP A 245 5.52 -1.22 -32.40
C ASP A 245 4.46 -2.16 -31.86
N THR A 246 4.13 -3.18 -32.63
CA THR A 246 3.08 -4.15 -32.30
C THR A 246 3.70 -5.46 -31.81
N ALA A 247 2.92 -6.27 -31.11
CA ALA A 247 3.35 -7.63 -30.77
C ALA A 247 3.73 -8.44 -32.03
N ALA A 248 3.13 -8.15 -33.18
CA ALA A 248 3.52 -8.74 -34.47
C ALA A 248 4.95 -8.44 -34.89
N SER A 249 5.43 -7.21 -34.69
CA SER A 249 6.82 -6.87 -35.00
C SER A 249 7.79 -7.32 -33.90
N LEU A 250 7.37 -7.24 -32.64
CA LEU A 250 8.24 -7.49 -31.49
C LEU A 250 8.37 -8.97 -31.12
N LEU A 251 7.30 -9.74 -31.32
CA LEU A 251 7.10 -11.12 -30.89
C LEU A 251 6.31 -11.90 -31.96
N PRO A 252 6.86 -12.13 -33.16
CA PRO A 252 6.16 -12.83 -34.23
C PRO A 252 5.66 -14.23 -33.81
N GLU A 253 6.30 -14.86 -32.83
CA GLU A 253 5.97 -16.18 -32.30
C GLU A 253 4.64 -16.21 -31.50
N VAL A 254 4.15 -15.05 -31.05
CA VAL A 254 2.88 -14.93 -30.28
C VAL A 254 1.73 -14.39 -31.13
N SER A 255 1.97 -14.15 -32.43
CA SER A 255 1.06 -13.44 -33.34
C SER A 255 0.03 -14.31 -34.06
N ALA A 256 -0.08 -15.58 -33.69
CA ALA A 256 -1.11 -16.48 -34.22
C ALA A 256 -2.54 -16.02 -33.84
N ASP A 257 -2.67 -15.30 -32.72
CA ASP A 257 -3.90 -14.62 -32.33
C ASP A 257 -3.90 -13.19 -32.94
N PRO A 258 -4.82 -12.88 -33.86
CA PRO A 258 -4.88 -11.57 -34.50
C PRO A 258 -5.11 -10.40 -33.52
N ALA A 259 -5.80 -10.64 -32.40
CA ALA A 259 -6.02 -9.60 -31.40
C ALA A 259 -4.73 -9.30 -30.65
N LYS A 260 -3.95 -10.33 -30.30
CA LYS A 260 -2.64 -10.14 -29.66
C LYS A 260 -1.64 -9.47 -30.58
N ALA A 261 -1.63 -9.86 -31.86
CA ALA A 261 -0.70 -9.34 -32.87
C ALA A 261 -0.76 -7.80 -33.01
N LEU A 262 -1.91 -7.19 -32.70
CA LEU A 262 -2.13 -5.74 -32.81
C LEU A 262 -1.85 -4.97 -31.52
N ILE A 263 -1.54 -5.64 -30.41
CA ILE A 263 -1.23 -4.97 -29.14
C ILE A 263 0.04 -4.13 -29.34
N THR A 264 -0.03 -2.84 -29.04
CA THR A 264 1.13 -1.94 -29.17
C THR A 264 1.98 -1.92 -27.90
N LEU A 265 3.26 -1.53 -28.05
CA LEU A 265 4.16 -1.27 -26.92
C LEU A 265 3.54 -0.27 -25.92
N ARG A 266 2.86 0.76 -26.44
CA ARG A 266 2.09 1.71 -25.63
C ARG A 266 1.01 1.04 -24.79
N GLN A 267 0.25 0.11 -25.37
CA GLN A 267 -0.81 -0.60 -24.64
C GLN A 267 -0.24 -1.53 -23.56
N PHE A 268 0.92 -2.15 -23.80
CA PHE A 268 1.64 -2.86 -22.74
C PHE A 268 2.06 -1.90 -21.61
N LEU A 269 2.71 -0.77 -21.92
CA LEU A 269 3.14 0.20 -20.90
C LEU A 269 1.99 0.70 -20.02
N GLN A 270 0.80 0.88 -20.59
CA GLN A 270 -0.39 1.39 -19.92
C GLN A 270 -1.21 0.31 -19.17
N MET A 271 -0.79 -0.97 -19.17
CA MET A 271 -1.60 -2.09 -18.66
C MET A 271 -2.98 -2.19 -19.36
N ARG A 272 -3.00 -1.91 -20.67
CA ARG A 272 -4.20 -1.96 -21.52
C ARG A 272 -4.05 -3.01 -22.63
N SER A 273 -3.17 -3.98 -22.43
CA SER A 273 -2.94 -5.09 -23.38
C SER A 273 -4.10 -6.07 -23.45
N GLY A 274 -4.97 -6.08 -22.43
CA GLY A 274 -6.04 -7.07 -22.29
C GLY A 274 -5.55 -8.41 -21.74
N LEU A 275 -4.29 -8.50 -21.32
CA LEU A 275 -3.75 -9.67 -20.61
C LEU A 275 -4.35 -9.80 -19.19
N PRO A 276 -4.45 -11.02 -18.65
CA PRO A 276 -5.12 -11.27 -17.38
C PRO A 276 -4.29 -10.78 -16.19
N TRP A 277 -4.96 -10.52 -15.07
CA TRP A 277 -4.30 -10.43 -13.77
C TRP A 277 -4.08 -11.83 -13.23
N GLU A 278 -2.87 -12.34 -13.39
CA GLU A 278 -2.53 -13.75 -13.17
C GLU A 278 -2.73 -14.18 -11.71
N GLU A 279 -2.56 -13.27 -10.75
CA GLU A 279 -2.73 -13.54 -9.31
C GLU A 279 -4.18 -13.86 -8.92
N THR A 280 -5.15 -13.57 -9.78
CA THR A 280 -6.57 -13.85 -9.52
C THR A 280 -7.03 -15.23 -10.02
N ASP A 281 -6.17 -15.94 -10.76
CA ASP A 281 -6.45 -17.27 -11.28
C ASP A 281 -5.32 -18.24 -10.86
N PRO A 282 -5.62 -19.28 -10.05
CA PRO A 282 -4.60 -20.21 -9.57
C PRO A 282 -3.80 -20.91 -10.68
N ALA A 283 -4.40 -21.18 -11.85
CA ALA A 283 -3.71 -21.83 -12.95
C ALA A 283 -2.74 -20.87 -13.64
N LEU A 284 -3.18 -19.63 -13.90
CA LEU A 284 -2.31 -18.60 -14.49
C LEU A 284 -1.17 -18.22 -13.53
N TRP A 285 -1.46 -18.10 -12.24
CA TRP A 285 -0.44 -17.84 -11.22
C TRP A 285 0.67 -18.90 -11.20
N GLN A 286 0.30 -20.18 -11.25
CA GLN A 286 1.28 -21.28 -11.29
C GLN A 286 2.14 -21.27 -12.56
N GLU A 287 1.57 -20.89 -13.70
CA GLU A 287 2.35 -20.72 -14.93
C GLU A 287 3.27 -19.49 -14.85
N LEU A 288 2.82 -18.38 -14.26
CA LEU A 288 3.63 -17.17 -14.05
C LEU A 288 4.90 -17.46 -13.26
N LEU A 289 4.79 -18.27 -12.20
CA LEU A 289 5.92 -18.65 -11.36
C LEU A 289 6.98 -19.49 -12.09
N LYS A 290 6.67 -20.09 -13.25
CA LYS A 290 7.65 -20.80 -14.08
C LYS A 290 8.56 -19.86 -14.85
N GLY A 291 8.15 -18.61 -15.05
CA GLY A 291 8.94 -17.57 -15.71
C GLY A 291 9.04 -17.71 -17.23
N GLU A 292 8.32 -18.63 -17.89
CA GLU A 292 8.41 -18.87 -19.34
C GLU A 292 7.68 -17.78 -20.17
N THR A 293 8.23 -16.56 -20.21
CA THR A 293 7.56 -15.35 -20.74
C THR A 293 6.97 -15.53 -22.14
N LEU A 294 7.74 -16.08 -23.08
CA LEU A 294 7.27 -16.31 -24.46
C LEU A 294 6.12 -17.31 -24.53
N LYS A 295 6.17 -18.36 -23.72
CA LYS A 295 5.10 -19.37 -23.64
C LYS A 295 3.84 -18.71 -23.10
N MET A 296 3.95 -17.98 -21.99
CA MET A 296 2.80 -17.30 -21.38
C MET A 296 2.18 -16.25 -22.31
N ALA A 297 2.99 -15.44 -22.99
CA ALA A 297 2.52 -14.45 -23.98
C ALA A 297 1.70 -15.11 -25.10
N ARG A 298 2.07 -16.32 -25.52
CA ARG A 298 1.33 -17.12 -26.50
C ARG A 298 0.05 -17.72 -25.91
N ASP A 299 0.14 -18.32 -24.73
CA ASP A 299 -0.87 -19.22 -24.20
C ASP A 299 -1.97 -18.49 -23.39
N PHE A 300 -1.63 -17.41 -22.69
CA PHE A 300 -2.59 -16.75 -21.78
C PHE A 300 -3.70 -16.06 -22.59
N PRO A 301 -4.97 -16.28 -22.26
CA PRO A 301 -6.07 -15.67 -23.01
C PRO A 301 -6.13 -14.16 -22.75
N LEU A 302 -6.64 -13.40 -23.74
CA LEU A 302 -7.05 -12.02 -23.48
C LEU A 302 -8.36 -12.02 -22.68
N VAL A 303 -8.44 -11.20 -21.65
CA VAL A 303 -9.65 -10.99 -20.82
C VAL A 303 -10.43 -9.74 -21.22
N ALA A 304 -9.83 -8.89 -22.03
CA ALA A 304 -10.47 -7.72 -22.62
C ALA A 304 -9.88 -7.40 -23.99
N GLN A 305 -10.61 -6.61 -24.78
CA GLN A 305 -10.10 -6.09 -26.03
C GLN A 305 -8.90 -5.15 -25.75
N PRO A 306 -7.76 -5.29 -26.45
CA PRO A 306 -6.64 -4.39 -26.27
C PRO A 306 -7.02 -2.93 -26.46
N GLY A 307 -6.54 -2.08 -25.55
CA GLY A 307 -6.75 -0.64 -25.54
C GLY A 307 -8.08 -0.19 -24.92
N THR A 308 -8.99 -1.07 -24.50
CA THR A 308 -10.32 -0.65 -24.02
C THR A 308 -10.41 -0.47 -22.51
N ALA A 309 -9.65 -1.25 -21.73
CA ALA A 309 -9.70 -1.24 -20.28
C ALA A 309 -8.32 -1.46 -19.66
N PHE A 310 -8.18 -1.00 -18.42
CA PHE A 310 -7.02 -1.30 -17.59
C PHE A 310 -7.16 -2.67 -16.95
N HIS A 311 -6.11 -3.48 -17.10
CA HIS A 311 -5.97 -4.78 -16.45
C HIS A 311 -4.53 -4.93 -15.98
N TYR A 312 -4.33 -4.95 -14.66
CA TYR A 312 -3.02 -5.23 -14.10
C TYR A 312 -2.53 -6.60 -14.58
N SER A 313 -1.31 -6.68 -15.13
CA SER A 313 -0.73 -7.93 -15.63
C SER A 313 0.77 -7.96 -15.37
N ASN A 314 1.22 -8.99 -14.67
CA ASN A 314 2.66 -9.23 -14.49
C ASN A 314 3.32 -9.59 -15.83
N LEU A 315 2.64 -10.40 -16.65
CA LEU A 315 3.13 -10.80 -17.96
C LEU A 315 3.39 -9.61 -18.89
N THR A 316 2.60 -8.55 -18.79
CA THR A 316 2.82 -7.31 -19.55
C THR A 316 4.21 -6.72 -19.28
N ALA A 317 4.64 -6.67 -18.01
CA ALA A 317 5.98 -6.20 -17.67
C ALA A 317 7.09 -7.18 -18.07
N ASN A 318 6.83 -8.50 -18.02
CA ASN A 318 7.76 -9.51 -18.53
C ASN A 318 7.99 -9.34 -20.04
N ILE A 319 6.92 -9.09 -20.80
CA ILE A 319 6.99 -8.82 -22.24
C ILE A 319 7.83 -7.57 -22.51
N LEU A 320 7.58 -6.47 -21.78
CA LEU A 320 8.35 -5.23 -21.93
C LEU A 320 9.84 -5.46 -21.69
N ALA A 321 10.20 -6.23 -20.65
CA ALA A 321 11.58 -6.59 -20.37
C ALA A 321 12.20 -7.41 -21.51
N LEU A 322 11.50 -8.47 -21.94
CA LEU A 322 11.91 -9.35 -23.03
C LEU A 322 12.16 -8.60 -24.34
N VAL A 323 11.21 -7.78 -24.79
CA VAL A 323 11.32 -7.07 -26.07
C VAL A 323 12.39 -5.98 -26.02
N THR A 324 12.58 -5.34 -24.87
CA THR A 324 13.66 -4.34 -24.69
C THR A 324 15.03 -4.99 -24.86
N ALA A 325 15.30 -6.09 -24.15
CA ALA A 325 16.55 -6.83 -24.28
C ALA A 325 16.78 -7.32 -25.71
N ARG A 326 15.75 -7.93 -26.31
CA ARG A 326 15.84 -8.57 -27.63
C ARG A 326 16.06 -7.55 -28.75
N GLN A 327 15.31 -6.46 -28.77
CA GLN A 327 15.39 -5.48 -29.87
C GLN A 327 16.65 -4.61 -29.77
N CYS A 328 17.13 -4.32 -28.55
CA CYS A 328 18.42 -3.64 -28.38
C CYS A 328 19.64 -4.58 -28.44
N GLY A 329 19.44 -5.90 -28.45
CA GLY A 329 20.54 -6.87 -28.43
C GLY A 329 21.42 -6.77 -27.19
N THR A 330 20.82 -6.58 -26.01
CA THR A 330 21.53 -6.33 -24.74
C THR A 330 20.94 -7.12 -23.57
N ASP A 331 21.74 -7.33 -22.51
CA ASP A 331 21.23 -7.78 -21.21
C ASP A 331 20.69 -6.57 -20.42
N LEU A 332 19.51 -6.72 -19.81
CA LEU A 332 18.86 -5.60 -19.09
C LEU A 332 19.61 -5.16 -17.85
N MET A 333 20.32 -6.05 -17.15
CA MET A 333 21.12 -5.69 -15.99
C MET A 333 22.30 -4.81 -16.43
N ASP A 334 22.96 -5.16 -17.54
CA ASP A 334 24.05 -4.37 -18.10
C ASP A 334 23.54 -2.99 -18.55
N MET A 335 22.44 -2.95 -19.31
CA MET A 335 21.82 -1.69 -19.72
C MET A 335 21.42 -0.81 -18.52
N ALA A 336 20.82 -1.41 -17.48
CA ALA A 336 20.41 -0.69 -16.28
C ALA A 336 21.59 -0.13 -15.49
N ARG A 337 22.67 -0.91 -15.32
CA ARG A 337 23.89 -0.46 -14.64
C ARG A 337 24.54 0.69 -15.41
N ASP A 338 24.83 0.48 -16.68
CA ASP A 338 25.58 1.45 -17.49
C ASP A 338 24.85 2.78 -17.66
N ARG A 339 23.53 2.72 -17.87
CA ARG A 339 22.73 3.91 -18.24
C ARG A 339 22.13 4.63 -17.05
N ILE A 340 21.79 3.91 -15.98
CA ILE A 340 21.02 4.48 -14.86
C ILE A 340 21.79 4.31 -13.56
N PHE A 341 22.06 3.08 -13.13
CA PHE A 341 22.41 2.81 -11.75
C PHE A 341 23.86 3.12 -11.39
N ASP A 342 24.84 2.80 -12.23
CA ASP A 342 26.24 3.16 -11.96
C ASP A 342 26.46 4.69 -11.94
N PRO A 343 25.90 5.48 -12.88
CA PRO A 343 25.95 6.95 -12.83
C PRO A 343 25.38 7.57 -11.54
N VAL A 344 24.34 6.95 -10.96
CA VAL A 344 23.77 7.39 -9.67
C VAL A 344 24.39 6.68 -8.46
N GLN A 345 25.43 5.86 -8.65
CA GLN A 345 26.04 5.05 -7.59
C GLN A 345 25.02 4.13 -6.88
N GLY A 346 24.06 3.64 -7.65
CA GLY A 346 23.08 2.63 -7.27
C GLY A 346 23.71 1.26 -7.10
N GLN A 347 23.10 0.46 -6.24
CA GLN A 347 23.53 -0.88 -5.90
C GLN A 347 22.38 -1.84 -6.18
N LEU A 348 22.48 -2.51 -7.33
CA LEU A 348 21.61 -3.61 -7.71
C LEU A 348 22.11 -4.94 -7.13
N GLY A 349 21.18 -5.80 -6.76
CA GLY A 349 21.42 -7.17 -6.31
C GLY A 349 21.09 -8.19 -7.39
N GLU A 350 20.50 -9.31 -6.98
CA GLU A 350 20.01 -10.31 -7.93
C GLU A 350 18.90 -9.74 -8.82
N TRP A 351 18.95 -10.11 -10.10
CA TRP A 351 17.88 -9.88 -11.04
C TRP A 351 17.59 -11.20 -11.75
N TRP A 352 16.44 -11.81 -11.46
CA TRP A 352 16.16 -13.14 -12.00
C TRP A 352 15.89 -13.11 -13.50
N ALA A 353 16.22 -14.23 -14.15
CA ALA A 353 16.07 -14.45 -15.59
C ALA A 353 15.23 -15.69 -15.86
N ASP A 354 14.50 -15.67 -16.96
CA ASP A 354 13.75 -16.82 -17.44
C ASP A 354 14.69 -17.92 -17.97
N PRO A 355 14.18 -19.13 -18.29
CA PRO A 355 15.01 -20.21 -18.83
C PRO A 355 15.74 -19.88 -20.13
N ASP A 356 15.26 -18.88 -20.89
CA ASP A 356 15.88 -18.40 -22.13
C ASP A 356 16.94 -17.32 -21.86
N GLY A 357 17.17 -16.95 -20.60
CA GLY A 357 18.18 -16.00 -20.15
C GLY A 357 17.73 -14.54 -20.10
N TYR A 358 16.45 -14.24 -20.34
CA TYR A 358 15.94 -12.87 -20.31
C TYR A 358 15.50 -12.48 -18.90
N ARG A 359 15.96 -11.31 -18.45
CA ARG A 359 15.57 -10.75 -17.14
C ARG A 359 14.08 -10.39 -17.14
N TYR A 360 13.39 -10.70 -16.04
CA TYR A 360 11.97 -10.34 -15.83
C TYR A 360 11.82 -9.48 -14.55
N PRO A 361 10.66 -8.85 -14.26
CA PRO A 361 10.44 -7.86 -13.20
C PRO A 361 10.58 -8.38 -11.74
N LEU A 362 11.73 -8.97 -11.39
CA LEU A 362 12.12 -9.37 -10.04
C LEU A 362 13.59 -9.00 -9.80
N LEU A 363 13.78 -7.70 -9.58
CA LEU A 363 15.05 -7.06 -9.29
C LEU A 363 15.21 -6.86 -7.78
N HIS A 364 16.44 -7.01 -7.29
CA HIS A 364 16.84 -6.56 -5.97
C HIS A 364 17.59 -5.24 -6.05
N MET A 365 17.34 -4.32 -5.12
CA MET A 365 18.15 -3.12 -4.95
C MET A 365 18.11 -2.64 -3.50
N THR A 366 19.08 -1.81 -3.11
CA THR A 366 19.04 -1.18 -1.78
C THR A 366 18.00 -0.07 -1.72
N ALA A 367 17.51 0.26 -0.52
CA ALA A 367 16.56 1.35 -0.33
C ALA A 367 17.12 2.70 -0.82
N ARG A 368 18.42 2.93 -0.64
CA ARG A 368 19.13 4.10 -1.18
C ARG A 368 19.15 4.12 -2.71
N THR A 369 19.22 2.96 -3.36
CA THR A 369 19.15 2.86 -4.83
C THR A 369 17.74 3.20 -5.33
N ALA A 370 16.71 2.70 -4.65
CA ALA A 370 15.33 3.06 -4.91
C ALA A 370 15.10 4.58 -4.74
N ALA A 371 15.65 5.20 -3.69
CA ALA A 371 15.54 6.65 -3.49
C ALA A 371 16.20 7.45 -4.62
N ARG A 372 17.37 7.03 -5.11
CA ARG A 372 18.04 7.68 -6.25
C ARG A 372 17.29 7.50 -7.57
N PHE A 373 16.65 6.35 -7.76
CA PHE A 373 15.76 6.13 -8.89
C PHE A 373 14.53 7.04 -8.81
N GLY A 374 13.95 7.23 -7.62
CA GLY A 374 12.91 8.23 -7.39
C GLY A 374 13.39 9.65 -7.71
N LEU A 375 14.60 10.02 -7.28
CA LEU A 375 15.20 11.34 -7.57
C LEU A 375 15.38 11.59 -9.06
N LEU A 376 15.69 10.57 -9.85
CA LEU A 376 15.73 10.71 -11.29
C LEU A 376 14.37 11.13 -11.84
N TYR A 377 13.29 10.46 -11.43
CA TYR A 377 11.94 10.81 -11.90
C TYR A 377 11.47 12.17 -11.39
N LEU A 378 11.69 12.48 -10.12
CA LEU A 378 11.36 13.79 -9.54
C LEU A 378 12.09 14.94 -10.25
N ASN A 379 13.32 14.70 -10.70
CA ASN A 379 14.14 15.67 -11.45
C ASN A 379 14.05 15.54 -12.98
N GLY A 380 12.95 14.99 -13.51
CA GLY A 380 12.73 14.93 -14.97
C GLY A 380 13.78 14.11 -15.73
N GLY A 381 14.33 13.08 -15.09
CA GLY A 381 15.34 12.17 -15.63
C GLY A 381 16.79 12.65 -15.47
N THR A 382 17.01 13.70 -14.69
CA THR A 382 18.32 14.36 -14.56
C THR A 382 19.07 13.93 -13.30
N TRP A 383 20.36 13.68 -13.42
CA TRP A 383 21.27 13.46 -12.30
C TRP A 383 22.55 14.25 -12.49
N ASN A 384 22.92 15.10 -11.52
CA ASN A 384 24.10 15.97 -11.59
C ASN A 384 24.23 16.75 -12.91
N GLY A 385 23.11 17.25 -13.44
CA GLY A 385 23.05 18.01 -14.69
C GLY A 385 23.11 17.18 -15.98
N ARG A 386 23.18 15.85 -15.90
CA ARG A 386 23.10 14.94 -17.05
C ARG A 386 21.71 14.30 -17.14
N HIS A 387 21.11 14.30 -18.32
CA HIS A 387 19.91 13.51 -18.59
C HIS A 387 20.30 12.03 -18.70
N LEU A 388 19.83 11.22 -17.74
CA LEU A 388 20.00 9.77 -17.74
C LEU A 388 18.75 9.05 -18.24
N ILE A 389 17.58 9.67 -18.10
CA ILE A 389 16.31 9.22 -18.68
C ILE A 389 15.74 10.40 -19.47
N PRO A 390 15.19 10.21 -20.69
CA PRO A 390 14.62 11.32 -21.44
C PRO A 390 13.50 12.03 -20.67
N ALA A 391 13.55 13.36 -20.58
CA ALA A 391 12.58 14.13 -19.81
C ALA A 391 11.13 13.93 -20.31
N GLY A 392 10.95 13.81 -21.63
CA GLY A 392 9.64 13.49 -22.23
C GLY A 392 9.14 12.10 -21.84
N TRP A 393 10.05 11.13 -21.62
CA TRP A 393 9.68 9.81 -21.14
C TRP A 393 9.26 9.82 -19.68
N VAL A 394 9.98 10.55 -18.82
CA VAL A 394 9.61 10.73 -17.41
C VAL A 394 8.22 11.35 -17.31
N ALA A 395 7.96 12.46 -18.01
CA ALA A 395 6.65 13.10 -18.02
C ALA A 395 5.54 12.16 -18.52
N ALA A 396 5.76 11.46 -19.64
CA ALA A 396 4.78 10.51 -20.17
C ALA A 396 4.55 9.29 -19.25
N SER A 397 5.56 8.91 -18.46
CA SER A 397 5.45 7.79 -17.52
C SER A 397 4.59 8.12 -16.32
N LEU A 398 4.67 9.35 -15.83
CA LEU A 398 3.91 9.85 -14.67
C LEU A 398 2.50 10.36 -15.07
N GLU A 399 2.26 10.62 -16.34
CA GLU A 399 0.93 10.96 -16.83
C GLU A 399 -0.07 9.79 -16.66
N PRO A 400 -1.23 9.98 -15.99
CA PRO A 400 -2.19 8.91 -15.76
C PRO A 400 -3.03 8.62 -17.01
N HIS A 401 -2.45 7.91 -17.97
CA HIS A 401 -3.11 7.44 -19.20
C HIS A 401 -4.35 6.57 -18.92
N THR A 402 -4.43 5.99 -17.73
CA THR A 402 -5.64 5.41 -17.15
C THR A 402 -5.94 6.11 -15.82
N PRO A 403 -6.84 7.12 -15.80
CA PRO A 403 -7.10 7.91 -14.58
C PRO A 403 -7.97 7.19 -13.52
N GLU A 404 -8.69 6.13 -13.89
CA GLU A 404 -9.43 5.28 -12.97
C GLU A 404 -8.89 3.84 -13.04
N ALA A 405 -7.66 3.64 -12.56
CA ALA A 405 -7.02 2.33 -12.54
C ALA A 405 -7.61 1.46 -11.42
N LYS A 406 -8.78 0.89 -11.70
CA LYS A 406 -9.53 0.05 -10.76
C LYS A 406 -8.84 -1.30 -10.58
N LEU A 407 -8.51 -1.61 -9.33
CA LEU A 407 -7.92 -2.88 -8.91
C LEU A 407 -8.99 -3.83 -8.38
N ARG A 408 -9.32 -4.91 -9.10
CA ARG A 408 -10.31 -5.93 -8.64
C ARG A 408 -11.69 -5.29 -8.36
N ASP A 409 -12.35 -5.70 -7.27
CA ASP A 409 -13.64 -5.20 -6.77
C ASP A 409 -13.59 -3.75 -6.23
N ASN A 410 -12.50 -3.04 -6.49
CA ASN A 410 -12.30 -1.65 -6.08
C ASN A 410 -13.03 -0.71 -7.03
N GLU A 411 -14.34 -0.55 -6.82
CA GLU A 411 -15.18 0.34 -7.63
C GLU A 411 -14.76 1.82 -7.53
N GLU A 412 -14.03 2.19 -6.47
CA GLU A 412 -13.67 3.58 -6.13
C GLU A 412 -12.22 3.97 -6.51
N ALA A 413 -11.45 3.09 -7.17
CA ALA A 413 -10.03 3.34 -7.49
C ALA A 413 -9.22 3.87 -6.28
N ARG A 414 -9.35 3.22 -5.12
CA ARG A 414 -8.65 3.57 -3.86
C ARG A 414 -7.64 2.51 -3.42
N ILE A 415 -6.52 2.91 -2.83
CA ILE A 415 -5.56 1.96 -2.23
C ILE A 415 -5.39 2.33 -0.75
N GLY A 416 -5.71 1.38 0.13
CA GLY A 416 -5.73 1.62 1.58
C GLY A 416 -6.58 2.83 1.97
N ARG A 417 -6.25 3.46 3.10
CA ARG A 417 -7.04 4.58 3.65
C ARG A 417 -6.80 5.91 2.97
N TRP A 418 -5.66 6.12 2.32
CA TRP A 418 -5.22 7.46 1.96
C TRP A 418 -5.13 7.73 0.47
N PHE A 419 -4.87 6.70 -0.35
CA PHE A 419 -4.71 6.87 -1.79
C PHE A 419 -6.09 6.87 -2.44
N ARG A 420 -6.41 7.94 -3.15
CA ARG A 420 -7.66 8.16 -3.89
C ARG A 420 -7.35 8.50 -5.34
N ASP A 421 -8.36 8.41 -6.19
CA ASP A 421 -8.26 8.79 -7.60
C ASP A 421 -7.06 8.10 -8.28
N VAL A 422 -6.89 6.80 -7.99
CA VAL A 422 -5.70 6.05 -8.40
C VAL A 422 -5.67 5.90 -9.91
N GLY A 423 -4.59 6.40 -10.51
CA GLY A 423 -4.30 6.31 -11.93
C GLY A 423 -3.09 5.43 -12.24
N TYR A 424 -2.87 5.20 -13.54
CA TYR A 424 -1.73 4.44 -14.04
C TYR A 424 -1.17 5.03 -15.33
N GLY A 425 0.14 5.25 -15.35
CA GLY A 425 0.91 5.73 -16.48
C GLY A 425 1.76 4.65 -17.14
N TYR A 426 3.00 4.95 -17.55
CA TYR A 426 3.92 3.94 -18.08
C TYR A 426 4.64 3.20 -16.96
N GLN A 427 3.96 2.20 -16.41
CA GLN A 427 4.42 1.40 -15.26
C GLN A 427 4.68 2.21 -13.99
N TRP A 428 3.96 3.31 -13.82
CA TRP A 428 3.90 4.13 -12.62
C TRP A 428 2.44 4.30 -12.21
N TRP A 429 2.20 4.35 -10.91
CA TRP A 429 0.90 4.71 -10.35
C TRP A 429 0.86 6.20 -10.04
N SER A 430 -0.33 6.77 -10.05
CA SER A 430 -0.60 8.11 -9.52
C SER A 430 -1.74 8.02 -8.51
N ALA A 431 -1.80 8.93 -7.56
CA ALA A 431 -2.92 9.05 -6.64
C ALA A 431 -2.98 10.44 -6.02
N ARG A 432 -4.17 10.80 -5.56
CA ARG A 432 -4.37 11.89 -4.62
C ARG A 432 -4.28 11.39 -3.19
N ILE A 433 -3.47 12.05 -2.37
CA ILE A 433 -3.33 11.81 -0.92
C ILE A 433 -3.62 13.13 -0.20
N GLY A 434 -4.77 13.23 0.46
CA GLY A 434 -5.22 14.51 1.01
C GLY A 434 -5.43 15.54 -0.11
N THR A 435 -4.66 16.62 -0.07
CA THR A 435 -4.64 17.69 -1.08
C THR A 435 -3.52 17.56 -2.10
N ARG A 436 -2.69 16.52 -1.99
CA ARG A 436 -1.47 16.33 -2.79
C ARG A 436 -1.70 15.32 -3.90
N GLU A 437 -1.18 15.61 -5.07
CA GLU A 437 -1.04 14.64 -6.16
C GLU A 437 0.34 14.02 -6.05
N VAL A 438 0.41 12.69 -6.01
CA VAL A 438 1.67 11.96 -5.93
C VAL A 438 1.74 10.90 -7.02
N ASP A 439 2.96 10.63 -7.45
CA ASP A 439 3.27 9.46 -8.28
C ASP A 439 4.02 8.44 -7.45
N PHE A 440 3.83 7.16 -7.75
CA PHE A 440 4.52 6.13 -7.00
C PHE A 440 4.75 4.84 -7.78
N ALA A 441 5.89 4.22 -7.52
CA ALA A 441 6.14 2.83 -7.87
C ALA A 441 5.71 1.95 -6.69
N TRP A 442 5.01 0.86 -6.98
CA TRP A 442 4.44 -0.01 -5.94
C TRP A 442 4.67 -1.49 -6.25
N GLY A 443 5.15 -2.21 -5.23
CA GLY A 443 5.29 -3.66 -5.22
C GLY A 443 4.69 -4.29 -3.97
N HIS A 444 4.25 -5.55 -4.13
CA HIS A 444 3.62 -6.35 -3.08
C HIS A 444 4.46 -6.41 -1.80
N GLY A 445 3.79 -6.50 -0.66
CA GLY A 445 4.38 -6.47 0.69
C GLY A 445 4.73 -5.06 1.20
N GLY A 446 4.57 -4.02 0.37
CA GLY A 446 4.80 -2.63 0.77
C GLY A 446 6.11 -2.03 0.25
N GLN A 447 6.55 -2.43 -0.95
CA GLN A 447 7.66 -1.77 -1.63
C GLN A 447 7.12 -0.47 -2.25
N LEU A 448 7.62 0.69 -1.84
CA LEU A 448 7.15 1.98 -2.35
C LEU A 448 8.33 2.88 -2.71
N ILE A 449 8.17 3.60 -3.82
CA ILE A 449 8.90 4.83 -4.13
C ILE A 449 7.83 5.88 -4.43
N ILE A 450 7.54 6.76 -3.49
CA ILE A 450 6.55 7.83 -3.65
C ILE A 450 7.29 9.13 -3.98
N LEU A 451 6.78 9.84 -4.99
CA LEU A 451 7.24 11.14 -5.45
C LEU A 451 6.20 12.18 -5.06
N ASP A 452 6.58 13.12 -4.22
CA ASP A 452 5.78 14.29 -3.86
C ASP A 452 6.44 15.55 -4.43
N PRO A 453 5.97 16.03 -5.60
CA PRO A 453 6.56 17.19 -6.25
C PRO A 453 6.29 18.50 -5.52
N GLN A 454 5.32 18.56 -4.60
CA GLN A 454 4.98 19.80 -3.89
C GLN A 454 6.08 20.21 -2.90
N ASP A 455 6.66 19.24 -2.19
CA ASP A 455 7.74 19.45 -1.21
C ASP A 455 9.11 18.94 -1.69
N ASP A 456 9.23 18.61 -2.98
CA ASP A 456 10.43 17.98 -3.56
C ASP A 456 10.90 16.79 -2.71
N LEU A 457 9.94 15.91 -2.38
CA LEU A 457 10.08 14.86 -1.39
C LEU A 457 9.95 13.47 -2.03
N ILE A 458 10.76 12.54 -1.54
CA ILE A 458 10.66 11.11 -1.86
C ILE A 458 10.56 10.32 -0.57
N LEU A 459 9.57 9.43 -0.53
CA LEU A 459 9.43 8.43 0.52
C LEU A 459 9.69 7.05 -0.08
N VAL A 460 10.63 6.31 0.51
CA VAL A 460 10.92 4.93 0.11
C VAL A 460 10.65 3.98 1.25
N THR A 461 9.89 2.91 0.98
CA THR A 461 9.77 1.76 1.87
C THR A 461 10.24 0.51 1.15
N LEU A 462 11.07 -0.29 1.83
CA LEU A 462 11.28 -1.68 1.49
C LEU A 462 10.71 -2.55 2.61
N ALA A 463 10.14 -3.69 2.25
CA ALA A 463 9.45 -4.59 3.17
C ALA A 463 9.71 -6.07 2.83
N ASP A 464 9.35 -6.98 3.74
CA ASP A 464 9.24 -8.39 3.41
C ASP A 464 8.09 -8.54 2.41
N PRO A 465 8.34 -9.06 1.19
CA PRO A 465 7.31 -9.20 0.18
C PRO A 465 6.33 -10.35 0.45
N PHE A 466 6.57 -11.15 1.50
CA PHE A 466 5.83 -12.38 1.81
C PHE A 466 5.81 -13.32 0.61
N TRP A 467 7.01 -13.74 0.17
CA TRP A 467 7.17 -14.55 -1.04
C TRP A 467 6.21 -15.76 -1.07
N ASN A 468 5.45 -15.89 -2.17
CA ASN A 468 4.40 -16.89 -2.37
C ASN A 468 3.17 -16.81 -1.43
N GLN A 469 2.96 -15.71 -0.71
CA GLN A 469 1.78 -15.48 0.11
C GLN A 469 0.98 -14.28 -0.42
N HIS A 470 -0.17 -14.56 -1.00
CA HIS A 470 -1.11 -13.57 -1.54
C HIS A 470 -2.47 -13.70 -0.84
N ASP A 471 -2.45 -13.69 0.50
CA ASP A 471 -3.61 -13.93 1.35
C ASP A 471 -3.97 -12.70 2.21
N ALA A 472 -5.02 -12.82 3.02
CA ALA A 472 -5.47 -11.73 3.87
C ALA A 472 -4.41 -11.25 4.89
N VAL A 473 -3.40 -12.06 5.19
CA VAL A 473 -2.32 -11.70 6.12
C VAL A 473 -1.30 -10.83 5.41
N SER A 474 -0.79 -11.26 4.26
CA SER A 474 0.18 -10.47 3.49
C SER A 474 -0.39 -9.12 3.07
N TRP A 475 -1.64 -9.10 2.61
CA TRP A 475 -2.35 -7.87 2.26
C TRP A 475 -2.56 -6.93 3.45
N ARG A 476 -2.77 -7.45 4.67
CA ARG A 476 -2.90 -6.61 5.88
C ARG A 476 -1.60 -5.89 6.19
N HIS A 477 -0.47 -6.58 6.07
CA HIS A 477 0.85 -6.02 6.30
C HIS A 477 1.23 -4.98 5.24
N GLU A 478 0.95 -5.27 3.97
CA GLU A 478 1.12 -4.33 2.88
C GLU A 478 0.28 -3.06 3.06
N ARG A 479 -1.00 -3.22 3.41
CA ARG A 479 -1.88 -2.09 3.75
C ARG A 479 -1.35 -1.29 4.94
N GLY A 480 -0.71 -1.93 5.91
CA GLY A 480 -0.03 -1.26 7.02
C GLY A 480 1.06 -0.28 6.54
N VAL A 481 1.89 -0.69 5.57
CA VAL A 481 2.94 0.15 4.98
C VAL A 481 2.32 1.28 4.13
N LEU A 482 1.31 0.97 3.32
CA LEU A 482 0.57 1.98 2.54
C LEU A 482 -0.09 3.02 3.47
N ASN A 483 -0.68 2.58 4.58
CA ASN A 483 -1.32 3.47 5.54
C ASN A 483 -0.30 4.35 6.26
N LEU A 484 0.88 3.82 6.60
CA LEU A 484 1.99 4.60 7.15
C LEU A 484 2.41 5.72 6.19
N ALA A 485 2.68 5.37 4.94
CA ALA A 485 3.13 6.30 3.91
C ALA A 485 2.06 7.36 3.59
N GLY A 486 0.83 6.92 3.34
CA GLY A 486 -0.27 7.81 3.00
C GLY A 486 -0.63 8.77 4.13
N LYS A 487 -0.58 8.30 5.39
CA LYS A 487 -0.80 9.17 6.56
C LYS A 487 0.26 10.26 6.65
N PHE A 488 1.53 9.91 6.47
CA PHE A 488 2.62 10.89 6.53
C PHE A 488 2.43 11.99 5.49
N ILE A 489 2.22 11.63 4.22
CA ILE A 489 2.01 12.59 3.12
C ILE A 489 0.73 13.42 3.35
N ALA A 490 -0.37 12.79 3.78
CA ALA A 490 -1.65 13.48 3.99
C ALA A 490 -1.60 14.53 5.12
N LEU A 491 -0.67 14.41 6.06
CA LEU A 491 -0.50 15.32 7.19
C LEU A 491 0.54 16.42 6.93
N LEU A 492 1.20 16.42 5.77
CA LEU A 492 2.05 17.53 5.35
C LEU A 492 1.20 18.74 4.90
N PRO A 493 1.68 19.98 5.13
CA PRO A 493 0.89 21.21 4.99
C PRO A 493 0.45 21.57 3.56
#